data_AF-A0A4Q9Z3W1-F1
#
_entry.id   AF-A0A4Q9Z3W1-F1
#
_cell.length_a   1.000
_cell.length_b   1.000
_cell.length_c   1.000
_cell.angle_alpha   90.00
_cell.angle_beta   90.00
_cell.angle_gamma   90.00
#
_symmetry.space_group_name_H-M   'P 1'
#
loop_
_entity.id
_entity.type
_entity.pdbx_description
1 polymer ?
#
loop_
_entity_poly.entity_id
_entity_poly.type
_entity_poly.pdbx_seq_one_letter_code
_entity_poly.pdbx_strand_id
1 'polypeptide(L)'
;MRKIYFVAISLLFFNLIQGQIINIPDANFKAKLLSASALVQVASIQTPNLSGNVSSYNSIDTNNDGEIQVSEALVIKYLNINSGNIMDLTGIENFTNLVNLNCSTNQLTTLNISALTNLVFLNCSVNQLSALNVTNLTSLLSLDCSSNLLPVLNLTGLGALNTLKCSNNQLTSLNISNINYLTLLDFSNNAIQNINLSSAVSLESLSMGANPYTAQVNLSNLINLQFLYLQNLPSNAISPLTVSVMPHLTSLTSLTTDGSALGNINYALLPNLQTLFCRNSGLTNMNGIPNTLSVFVCQNNQLTSLNLTGFSNLTALNFANNPLTSLTFGNHPNLITMFAGQTNLTTIDVSNLPALSSLSVYNSPVLITCNIKNGINTTMSFNLCPNLQCITADSSEISTVQNNIITYGYTNCSVSSNCSLQNDDFERYNTFRLYPNPAVNILNIEANSSTKIKSIIIYNILGQVVNTINNAEDVSSIDISNLIKGSYLIKLITTDGGNLNMKFVKE
;
A
#
# COMPACT_ATOMS: atom_id res chain seq x y z
N MET A 1 -62.91 -32.10 -47.87
CA MET A 1 -62.46 -30.84 -47.22
C MET A 1 -62.09 -30.99 -45.74
N ARG A 2 -62.83 -31.74 -44.89
CA ARG A 2 -62.47 -31.90 -43.45
C ARG A 2 -61.10 -32.53 -43.14
N LYS A 3 -60.56 -33.42 -43.99
CA LYS A 3 -59.25 -34.06 -43.76
C LYS A 3 -58.05 -33.12 -43.99
N ILE A 4 -58.21 -32.06 -44.79
CA ILE A 4 -57.13 -31.10 -45.09
C ILE A 4 -56.94 -30.11 -43.93
N TYR A 5 -58.03 -29.69 -43.28
CA TYR A 5 -57.95 -28.85 -42.08
C TYR A 5 -57.29 -29.60 -40.91
N PHE A 6 -57.53 -30.90 -40.74
CA PHE A 6 -56.89 -31.65 -39.67
C PHE A 6 -55.38 -31.79 -39.89
N VAL A 7 -54.93 -31.96 -41.14
CA VAL A 7 -53.50 -32.02 -41.51
C VAL A 7 -52.84 -30.63 -41.43
N ALA A 8 -53.53 -29.56 -41.84
CA ALA A 8 -53.01 -28.20 -41.72
C ALA A 8 -52.95 -27.71 -40.26
N ILE A 9 -53.96 -28.05 -39.44
CA ILE A 9 -53.97 -27.77 -38.00
C ILE A 9 -52.89 -28.61 -37.30
N SER A 10 -52.74 -29.90 -37.63
CA SER A 10 -51.65 -30.69 -37.07
C SER A 10 -50.27 -30.22 -37.54
N LEU A 11 -50.06 -29.75 -38.78
CA LEU A 11 -48.80 -29.12 -39.22
C LEU A 11 -48.51 -27.77 -38.55
N LEU A 12 -49.55 -26.99 -38.22
CA LEU A 12 -49.42 -25.79 -37.40
C LEU A 12 -49.13 -26.13 -35.94
N PHE A 13 -49.68 -27.22 -35.40
CA PHE A 13 -49.34 -27.74 -34.07
C PHE A 13 -47.96 -28.41 -34.03
N PHE A 14 -47.50 -29.08 -35.10
CA PHE A 14 -46.17 -29.69 -35.16
C PHE A 14 -45.04 -28.65 -35.15
N ASN A 15 -45.26 -27.47 -35.72
CA ASN A 15 -44.33 -26.33 -35.59
C ASN A 15 -44.40 -25.62 -34.22
N LEU A 16 -45.42 -25.90 -33.40
CA LEU A 16 -45.52 -25.39 -32.02
C LEU A 16 -44.94 -26.38 -30.98
N ILE A 17 -44.56 -27.59 -31.39
CA ILE A 17 -44.03 -28.66 -30.51
C ILE A 17 -42.49 -28.73 -30.58
N GLN A 18 -41.86 -28.09 -31.57
CA GLN A 18 -40.42 -27.85 -31.58
C GLN A 18 -40.18 -26.47 -30.93
N GLY A 19 -39.46 -26.42 -29.81
CA GLY A 19 -39.15 -25.15 -29.16
C GLY A 19 -38.46 -24.20 -30.16
N GLN A 20 -38.86 -22.92 -30.19
CA GLN A 20 -38.25 -21.94 -31.09
C GLN A 20 -36.76 -21.82 -30.76
N ILE A 21 -35.89 -22.22 -31.69
CA ILE A 21 -34.44 -22.11 -31.54
C ILE A 21 -34.04 -20.65 -31.56
N ILE A 22 -33.18 -20.25 -30.61
CA ILE A 22 -32.63 -18.90 -30.53
C ILE A 22 -31.50 -18.76 -31.54
N ASN A 23 -31.51 -17.68 -32.32
CA ASN A 23 -30.39 -17.35 -33.20
C ASN A 23 -29.21 -16.81 -32.36
N ILE A 24 -28.13 -17.59 -32.27
CA ILE A 24 -26.91 -17.23 -31.54
C ILE A 24 -25.74 -17.28 -32.54
N PRO A 25 -25.42 -16.17 -33.23
CA PRO A 25 -24.42 -16.14 -34.30
C PRO A 25 -22.98 -16.25 -33.80
N ASP A 26 -22.69 -15.79 -32.58
CA ASP A 26 -21.36 -15.91 -31.98
C ASP A 26 -21.12 -17.34 -31.47
N ALA A 27 -20.15 -18.02 -32.08
CA ALA A 27 -19.83 -19.41 -31.75
C ALA A 27 -19.30 -19.57 -30.32
N ASN A 28 -18.56 -18.58 -29.79
CA ASN A 28 -18.05 -18.62 -28.42
C ASN A 28 -19.21 -18.43 -27.43
N PHE A 29 -20.16 -17.56 -27.74
CA PHE A 29 -21.36 -17.39 -26.92
C PHE A 29 -22.20 -18.68 -26.90
N LYS A 30 -22.50 -19.26 -28.07
CA LYS A 30 -23.24 -20.52 -28.17
C LYS A 30 -22.52 -21.65 -27.42
N ALA A 31 -21.21 -21.81 -27.62
CA ALA A 31 -20.43 -22.82 -26.91
C ALA A 31 -20.45 -22.62 -25.39
N LYS A 32 -20.36 -21.38 -24.91
CA LYS A 32 -20.44 -21.07 -23.48
C LYS A 32 -21.80 -21.46 -22.90
N LEU A 33 -22.90 -21.16 -23.59
CA LEU A 33 -24.24 -21.55 -23.17
C LEU A 33 -24.43 -23.08 -23.14
N LEU A 34 -23.98 -23.78 -24.18
CA LEU A 34 -24.04 -25.25 -24.26
C LEU A 34 -23.14 -25.93 -23.21
N SER A 35 -22.08 -25.27 -22.75
CA SER A 35 -21.21 -25.81 -21.69
C SER A 35 -21.83 -25.75 -20.28
N ALA A 36 -22.97 -25.06 -20.13
CA ALA A 36 -23.61 -24.90 -18.84
C ALA A 36 -23.96 -26.25 -18.21
N SER A 37 -23.60 -26.40 -16.93
CA SER A 37 -23.89 -27.60 -16.15
C SER A 37 -23.72 -27.27 -14.66
N ALA A 38 -24.05 -28.25 -13.80
CA ALA A 38 -23.83 -28.15 -12.36
C ALA A 38 -22.35 -27.91 -11.97
N LEU A 39 -21.40 -28.27 -12.84
CA LEU A 39 -19.97 -28.18 -12.58
C LEU A 39 -19.32 -26.91 -13.16
N VAL A 40 -19.80 -26.43 -14.30
CA VAL A 40 -19.16 -25.32 -15.05
C VAL A 40 -19.65 -23.94 -14.59
N GLN A 41 -20.70 -23.88 -13.76
CA GLN A 41 -21.19 -22.66 -13.09
C GLN A 41 -21.62 -21.51 -14.03
N VAL A 42 -22.08 -21.84 -15.25
CA VAL A 42 -22.50 -20.84 -16.25
C VAL A 42 -23.89 -20.31 -15.96
N ALA A 43 -24.86 -21.17 -15.62
CA ALA A 43 -26.25 -20.77 -15.52
C ALA A 43 -26.94 -21.39 -14.32
N SER A 44 -27.98 -20.72 -13.82
CA SER A 44 -28.84 -21.24 -12.77
C SER A 44 -30.29 -20.79 -12.95
N ILE A 45 -31.21 -21.66 -12.56
CA ILE A 45 -32.65 -21.35 -12.44
C ILE A 45 -32.99 -20.70 -11.09
N GLN A 46 -32.05 -20.69 -10.14
CA GLN A 46 -32.25 -20.06 -8.84
C GLN A 46 -32.25 -18.53 -8.98
N THR A 47 -33.15 -17.87 -8.26
CA THR A 47 -33.06 -16.42 -8.10
C THR A 47 -31.83 -16.11 -7.25
N PRO A 48 -30.91 -15.23 -7.72
CA PRO A 48 -29.75 -14.82 -6.94
C PRO A 48 -30.12 -14.18 -5.60
N ASN A 49 -29.26 -14.36 -4.59
CA ASN A 49 -29.39 -13.65 -3.32
C ASN A 49 -29.04 -12.16 -3.46
N LEU A 50 -29.11 -11.39 -2.36
CA LEU A 50 -28.80 -9.95 -2.36
C LEU A 50 -27.37 -9.60 -2.78
N SER A 51 -26.44 -10.57 -2.77
CA SER A 51 -25.07 -10.42 -3.26
C SER A 51 -24.91 -10.87 -4.71
N GLY A 52 -25.99 -11.24 -5.39
CA GLY A 52 -25.97 -11.74 -6.77
C GLY A 52 -25.51 -13.19 -6.92
N ASN A 53 -25.38 -13.95 -5.83
CA ASN A 53 -24.89 -15.34 -5.85
C ASN A 53 -26.02 -16.37 -5.87
N VAL A 54 -25.75 -17.54 -6.44
CA VAL A 54 -26.63 -18.73 -6.44
C VAL A 54 -25.91 -19.92 -5.77
N SER A 55 -26.66 -20.93 -5.35
CA SER A 55 -26.13 -22.11 -4.63
C SER A 55 -26.08 -23.39 -5.48
N SER A 56 -26.74 -23.39 -6.64
CA SER A 56 -26.72 -24.51 -7.59
C SER A 56 -26.69 -23.99 -9.02
N TYR A 57 -26.20 -24.82 -9.94
CA TYR A 57 -26.09 -24.50 -11.36
C TYR A 57 -26.76 -25.59 -12.21
N ASN A 58 -27.19 -25.22 -13.42
CA ASN A 58 -28.02 -26.03 -14.30
C ASN A 58 -27.47 -26.01 -15.73
N SER A 59 -27.77 -27.05 -16.50
CA SER A 59 -27.64 -26.97 -17.96
C SER A 59 -28.72 -26.08 -18.54
N ILE A 60 -28.41 -25.43 -19.67
CA ILE A 60 -29.40 -24.66 -20.44
C ILE A 60 -30.01 -25.56 -21.50
N ASP A 61 -29.17 -26.24 -22.31
CA ASP A 61 -29.59 -27.29 -23.23
C ASP A 61 -30.04 -28.52 -22.42
N THR A 62 -31.35 -28.62 -22.20
CA THR A 62 -31.98 -29.65 -21.38
C THR A 62 -32.38 -30.88 -22.19
N ASN A 63 -32.57 -30.72 -23.50
CA ASN A 63 -32.91 -31.80 -24.41
C ASN A 63 -31.66 -32.42 -25.09
N ASN A 64 -30.48 -31.80 -24.92
CA ASN A 64 -29.17 -32.18 -25.47
C ASN A 64 -29.16 -32.25 -27.00
N ASP A 65 -29.89 -31.36 -27.68
CA ASP A 65 -29.90 -31.29 -29.15
C ASP A 65 -28.83 -30.35 -29.74
N GLY A 66 -28.04 -29.69 -28.88
CA GLY A 66 -26.96 -28.79 -29.30
C GLY A 66 -27.44 -27.40 -29.72
N GLU A 67 -28.73 -27.11 -29.54
CA GLU A 67 -29.35 -25.81 -29.74
C GLU A 67 -29.88 -25.26 -28.41
N ILE A 68 -30.11 -23.95 -28.34
CA ILE A 68 -30.79 -23.33 -27.20
C ILE A 68 -32.17 -22.89 -27.67
N GLN A 69 -33.22 -23.39 -27.02
CA GLN A 69 -34.59 -22.96 -27.32
C GLN A 69 -35.06 -21.82 -26.39
N VAL A 70 -36.03 -21.03 -26.86
CA VAL A 70 -36.65 -19.95 -26.08
C VAL A 70 -37.19 -20.48 -24.74
N SER A 71 -37.80 -21.67 -24.72
CA SER A 71 -38.30 -22.28 -23.48
C SER A 71 -37.19 -22.56 -22.45
N GLU A 72 -35.99 -22.88 -22.90
CA GLU A 72 -34.83 -23.14 -22.04
C GLU A 72 -34.24 -21.84 -21.51
N ALA A 73 -34.12 -20.81 -22.36
CA ALA A 73 -33.68 -19.49 -21.94
C ALA A 73 -34.61 -18.86 -20.90
N LEU A 74 -35.94 -19.07 -21.02
CA LEU A 74 -36.95 -18.50 -20.12
C LEU A 74 -36.85 -18.99 -18.68
N VAL A 75 -36.24 -20.15 -18.39
CA VAL A 75 -36.13 -20.64 -17.00
C VAL A 75 -34.87 -20.13 -16.29
N ILE A 76 -33.90 -19.59 -17.02
CA ILE A 76 -32.63 -19.13 -16.48
C ILE A 76 -32.78 -17.76 -15.82
N LYS A 77 -32.26 -17.62 -14.60
CA LYS A 77 -32.29 -16.38 -13.81
C LYS A 77 -30.91 -15.82 -13.49
N TYR A 78 -29.88 -16.65 -13.59
CA TYR A 78 -28.49 -16.27 -13.41
C TYR A 78 -27.70 -16.76 -14.62
N LEU A 79 -26.90 -15.87 -15.22
CA LEU A 79 -26.02 -16.21 -16.32
C LEU A 79 -24.66 -15.56 -16.15
N ASN A 80 -23.62 -16.40 -16.12
CA ASN A 80 -22.21 -16.01 -16.08
C ASN A 80 -21.49 -16.52 -17.33
N ILE A 81 -21.27 -15.60 -18.27
CA ILE A 81 -20.60 -15.81 -19.55
C ILE A 81 -19.32 -14.97 -19.63
N ASN A 82 -18.68 -14.71 -18.49
CA ASN A 82 -17.43 -13.96 -18.43
C ASN A 82 -16.26 -14.72 -19.07
N SER A 83 -15.23 -13.98 -19.50
CA SER A 83 -13.96 -14.55 -20.01
C SER A 83 -14.16 -15.59 -21.12
N GLY A 84 -15.10 -15.33 -22.03
CA GLY A 84 -15.49 -16.25 -23.10
C GLY A 84 -14.92 -15.92 -24.48
N ASN A 85 -14.17 -14.82 -24.62
CA ASN A 85 -13.81 -14.25 -25.92
C ASN A 85 -15.05 -13.99 -26.82
N ILE A 86 -16.16 -13.61 -26.19
CA ILE A 86 -17.43 -13.38 -26.87
C ILE A 86 -17.43 -11.97 -27.47
N MET A 87 -17.87 -11.83 -28.72
CA MET A 87 -17.94 -10.55 -29.44
C MET A 87 -19.37 -10.06 -29.63
N ASP A 88 -20.34 -10.98 -29.68
CA ASP A 88 -21.76 -10.67 -29.90
C ASP A 88 -22.66 -11.52 -28.98
N LEU A 89 -23.61 -10.86 -28.30
CA LEU A 89 -24.61 -11.49 -27.44
C LEU A 89 -25.99 -11.60 -28.08
N THR A 90 -26.12 -11.44 -29.40
CA THR A 90 -27.38 -11.68 -30.12
C THR A 90 -27.99 -13.02 -29.70
N GLY A 91 -29.27 -12.98 -29.33
CA GLY A 91 -30.00 -14.10 -28.74
C GLY A 91 -30.25 -13.93 -27.24
N ILE A 92 -29.44 -13.13 -26.52
CA ILE A 92 -29.59 -12.89 -25.08
C ILE A 92 -30.95 -12.29 -24.71
N GLU A 93 -31.58 -11.54 -25.62
CA GLU A 93 -32.90 -10.92 -25.44
C GLU A 93 -34.03 -11.94 -25.15
N ASN A 94 -33.80 -13.23 -25.40
CA ASN A 94 -34.75 -14.31 -25.09
C ASN A 94 -34.68 -14.79 -23.63
N PHE A 95 -33.64 -14.40 -22.88
CA PHE A 95 -33.46 -14.75 -21.46
C PHE A 95 -34.18 -13.76 -20.53
N THR A 96 -35.46 -13.49 -20.80
CA THR A 96 -36.22 -12.37 -20.19
C THR A 96 -36.43 -12.46 -18.67
N ASN A 97 -36.23 -13.64 -18.07
CA ASN A 97 -36.28 -13.85 -16.62
C ASN A 97 -34.92 -13.70 -15.91
N LEU A 98 -33.87 -13.26 -16.62
CA LEU A 98 -32.58 -12.98 -16.00
C LEU A 98 -32.66 -11.90 -14.93
N VAL A 99 -32.06 -12.22 -13.79
CA VAL A 99 -31.89 -11.37 -12.62
C VAL A 99 -30.42 -10.97 -12.46
N ASN A 100 -29.49 -11.85 -12.83
CA ASN A 100 -28.05 -11.56 -12.85
C ASN A 100 -27.46 -11.93 -14.21
N LEU A 101 -26.79 -10.96 -14.82
CA LEU A 101 -25.95 -11.17 -16.01
C LEU A 101 -24.52 -10.71 -15.73
N ASN A 102 -23.57 -11.63 -15.82
CA ASN A 102 -22.15 -11.34 -15.90
C ASN A 102 -21.61 -11.69 -17.30
N CYS A 103 -21.32 -10.67 -18.10
CA CYS A 103 -20.68 -10.77 -19.41
C CYS A 103 -19.32 -10.07 -19.48
N SER A 104 -18.66 -9.92 -18.32
CA SER A 104 -17.38 -9.22 -18.22
C SER A 104 -16.21 -9.94 -18.88
N THR A 105 -15.13 -9.21 -19.15
CA THR A 105 -13.89 -9.76 -19.76
C THR A 105 -14.18 -10.47 -21.08
N ASN A 106 -14.80 -9.73 -22.00
CA ASN A 106 -15.12 -10.19 -23.34
C ASN A 106 -14.68 -9.11 -24.36
N GLN A 107 -15.13 -9.23 -25.61
CA GLN A 107 -14.77 -8.31 -26.70
C GLN A 107 -16.03 -7.64 -27.27
N LEU A 108 -17.05 -7.43 -26.42
CA LEU A 108 -18.33 -6.87 -26.84
C LEU A 108 -18.15 -5.40 -27.24
N THR A 109 -18.58 -5.07 -28.46
CA THR A 109 -18.66 -3.68 -28.95
C THR A 109 -20.07 -3.10 -28.78
N THR A 110 -21.08 -3.97 -28.71
CA THR A 110 -22.47 -3.62 -28.44
C THR A 110 -23.07 -4.57 -27.40
N LEU A 111 -24.08 -4.09 -26.68
CA LEU A 111 -24.82 -4.90 -25.70
C LEU A 111 -26.29 -4.51 -25.72
N ASN A 112 -27.13 -5.34 -26.35
CA ASN A 112 -28.57 -5.15 -26.33
C ASN A 112 -29.20 -5.99 -25.21
N ILE A 113 -29.57 -5.32 -24.13
CA ILE A 113 -30.19 -5.93 -22.94
C ILE A 113 -31.55 -5.30 -22.62
N SER A 114 -32.15 -4.61 -23.59
CA SER A 114 -33.39 -3.86 -23.40
C SER A 114 -34.59 -4.74 -23.00
N ALA A 115 -34.59 -6.02 -23.37
CA ALA A 115 -35.60 -7.01 -23.01
C ALA A 115 -35.43 -7.61 -21.59
N LEU A 116 -34.27 -7.40 -20.95
CA LEU A 116 -33.91 -8.02 -19.67
C LEU A 116 -34.34 -7.18 -18.47
N THR A 117 -35.60 -6.73 -18.45
CA THR A 117 -36.12 -5.76 -17.48
C THR A 117 -36.15 -6.25 -16.02
N ASN A 118 -35.98 -7.57 -15.81
CA ASN A 118 -35.87 -8.19 -14.49
C ASN A 118 -34.44 -8.16 -13.90
N LEU A 119 -33.46 -7.60 -14.62
CA LEU A 119 -32.08 -7.53 -14.13
C LEU A 119 -31.98 -6.71 -12.85
N VAL A 120 -31.29 -7.29 -11.88
CA VAL A 120 -30.93 -6.71 -10.59
C VAL A 120 -29.42 -6.50 -10.50
N PHE A 121 -28.64 -7.39 -11.12
CA PHE A 121 -27.18 -7.32 -11.17
C PHE A 121 -26.70 -7.39 -12.62
N LEU A 122 -25.94 -6.39 -13.06
CA LEU A 122 -25.30 -6.38 -14.37
C LEU A 122 -23.81 -6.10 -14.22
N ASN A 123 -23.00 -7.03 -14.70
CA ASN A 123 -21.57 -6.81 -14.91
C ASN A 123 -21.23 -7.00 -16.38
N CYS A 124 -20.95 -5.89 -17.06
CA CYS A 124 -20.46 -5.83 -18.44
C CYS A 124 -19.06 -5.21 -18.54
N SER A 125 -18.30 -5.21 -17.44
CA SER A 125 -16.97 -4.63 -17.37
C SER A 125 -15.94 -5.33 -18.26
N VAL A 126 -14.85 -4.63 -18.59
CA VAL A 126 -13.74 -5.17 -19.41
C VAL A 126 -14.28 -5.67 -20.77
N ASN A 127 -14.83 -4.75 -21.53
CA ASN A 127 -15.33 -4.92 -22.89
C ASN A 127 -14.92 -3.70 -23.74
N GLN A 128 -15.50 -3.54 -24.92
CA GLN A 128 -15.21 -2.45 -25.86
C GLN A 128 -16.48 -1.63 -26.16
N LEU A 129 -17.41 -1.54 -25.20
CA LEU A 129 -18.69 -0.88 -25.40
C LEU A 129 -18.51 0.62 -25.57
N SER A 130 -18.97 1.16 -26.71
CA SER A 130 -19.02 2.61 -26.96
C SER A 130 -20.33 3.26 -26.53
N ALA A 131 -21.35 2.45 -26.24
CA ALA A 131 -22.63 2.88 -25.71
C ALA A 131 -23.24 1.78 -24.83
N LEU A 132 -24.00 2.18 -23.81
CA LEU A 132 -24.72 1.27 -22.93
C LEU A 132 -26.07 1.88 -22.58
N ASN A 133 -27.16 1.18 -22.92
CA ASN A 133 -28.51 1.58 -22.55
C ASN A 133 -29.05 0.69 -21.42
N VAL A 134 -29.27 1.31 -20.26
CA VAL A 134 -29.77 0.66 -19.04
C VAL A 134 -31.07 1.29 -18.53
N THR A 135 -31.66 2.26 -19.24
CA THR A 135 -32.76 3.09 -18.69
C THR A 135 -34.04 2.31 -18.38
N ASN A 136 -34.22 1.13 -18.99
CA ASN A 136 -35.37 0.27 -18.75
C ASN A 136 -35.15 -0.76 -17.62
N LEU A 137 -33.94 -0.81 -17.05
CA LEU A 137 -33.57 -1.77 -16.00
C LEU A 137 -33.87 -1.19 -14.61
N THR A 138 -35.11 -0.79 -14.37
CA THR A 138 -35.50 -0.03 -13.17
C THR A 138 -35.31 -0.79 -11.85
N SER A 139 -35.16 -2.12 -11.90
CA SER A 139 -34.88 -2.99 -10.76
C SER A 139 -33.38 -3.15 -10.45
N LEU A 140 -32.49 -2.51 -11.23
CA LEU A 140 -31.06 -2.71 -11.10
C LEU A 140 -30.53 -2.13 -9.78
N LEU A 141 -29.92 -3.01 -8.97
CA LEU A 141 -29.28 -2.65 -7.69
C LEU A 141 -27.76 -2.49 -7.86
N SER A 142 -27.16 -3.22 -8.79
CA SER A 142 -25.72 -3.19 -9.05
C SER A 142 -25.42 -3.12 -10.54
N LEU A 143 -24.64 -2.11 -10.92
CA LEU A 143 -24.12 -1.92 -12.27
C LEU A 143 -22.59 -1.80 -12.22
N ASP A 144 -21.91 -2.73 -12.89
CA ASP A 144 -20.49 -2.62 -13.22
C ASP A 144 -20.32 -2.58 -14.74
N CYS A 145 -20.00 -1.39 -15.24
CA CYS A 145 -19.66 -1.13 -16.64
C CYS A 145 -18.23 -0.59 -16.80
N SER A 146 -17.37 -0.85 -15.80
CA SER A 146 -15.98 -0.38 -15.80
C SER A 146 -15.15 -0.94 -16.97
N SER A 147 -14.08 -0.25 -17.36
CA SER A 147 -13.18 -0.67 -18.44
C SER A 147 -13.91 -0.91 -19.77
N ASN A 148 -14.55 0.16 -20.25
CA ASN A 148 -15.22 0.24 -21.55
C ASN A 148 -14.84 1.56 -22.24
N LEU A 149 -15.53 1.93 -23.31
CA LEU A 149 -15.28 3.14 -24.09
C LEU A 149 -16.47 4.11 -24.02
N LEU A 150 -17.19 4.15 -22.89
CA LEU A 150 -18.43 4.92 -22.76
C LEU A 150 -18.13 6.43 -22.63
N PRO A 151 -18.60 7.29 -23.56
CA PRO A 151 -18.47 8.74 -23.42
C PRO A 151 -19.57 9.35 -22.55
N VAL A 152 -20.72 8.66 -22.43
CA VAL A 152 -21.90 9.06 -21.67
C VAL A 152 -22.53 7.82 -21.05
N LEU A 153 -23.07 7.97 -19.83
CA LEU A 153 -23.87 6.95 -19.15
C LEU A 153 -25.16 7.57 -18.63
N ASN A 154 -26.30 7.17 -19.20
CA ASN A 154 -27.60 7.64 -18.76
C ASN A 154 -28.18 6.69 -17.70
N LEU A 155 -28.34 7.21 -16.48
CA LEU A 155 -28.84 6.46 -15.32
C LEU A 155 -30.30 6.80 -14.98
N THR A 156 -31.02 7.47 -15.89
CA THR A 156 -32.44 7.82 -15.69
C THR A 156 -33.26 6.55 -15.45
N GLY A 157 -34.08 6.57 -14.40
CA GLY A 157 -34.92 5.43 -14.00
C GLY A 157 -34.27 4.45 -13.03
N LEU A 158 -32.96 4.55 -12.78
CA LEU A 158 -32.22 3.63 -11.90
C LEU A 158 -32.23 4.06 -10.42
N GLY A 159 -33.41 4.42 -9.90
CA GLY A 159 -33.55 4.95 -8.54
C GLY A 159 -33.24 3.94 -7.42
N ALA A 160 -33.24 2.65 -7.73
CA ALA A 160 -32.91 1.57 -6.80
C ALA A 160 -31.40 1.27 -6.72
N LEU A 161 -30.58 1.87 -7.59
CA LEU A 161 -29.16 1.52 -7.70
C LEU A 161 -28.41 1.82 -6.39
N ASN A 162 -27.71 0.80 -5.90
CA ASN A 162 -26.94 0.84 -4.66
C ASN A 162 -25.43 0.81 -4.92
N THR A 163 -25.00 0.12 -5.99
CA THR A 163 -23.61 0.04 -6.42
C THR A 163 -23.48 0.48 -7.87
N LEU A 164 -22.62 1.48 -8.11
CA LEU A 164 -22.26 1.93 -9.45
C LEU A 164 -20.74 1.92 -9.62
N LYS A 165 -20.26 1.12 -10.57
CA LYS A 165 -18.87 1.12 -11.03
C LYS A 165 -18.84 1.43 -12.52
N CYS A 166 -18.28 2.57 -12.87
CA CYS A 166 -18.12 3.04 -14.24
C CYS A 166 -16.70 3.57 -14.50
N SER A 167 -15.72 3.11 -13.71
CA SER A 167 -14.33 3.50 -13.86
C SER A 167 -13.71 3.06 -15.19
N ASN A 168 -12.62 3.70 -15.60
CA ASN A 168 -11.91 3.39 -16.86
C ASN A 168 -12.86 3.47 -18.07
N ASN A 169 -13.46 4.63 -18.26
CA ASN A 169 -14.31 4.96 -19.41
C ASN A 169 -13.90 6.35 -19.95
N GLN A 170 -14.73 6.94 -20.80
CA GLN A 170 -14.50 8.26 -21.40
C GLN A 170 -15.55 9.28 -20.92
N LEU A 171 -16.14 9.07 -19.75
CA LEU A 171 -17.22 9.90 -19.23
C LEU A 171 -16.72 11.32 -18.94
N THR A 172 -17.41 12.32 -19.47
CA THR A 172 -17.13 13.74 -19.20
C THR A 172 -18.03 14.35 -18.12
N SER A 173 -19.15 13.70 -17.85
CA SER A 173 -20.11 14.04 -16.81
C SER A 173 -20.82 12.77 -16.34
N LEU A 174 -21.37 12.83 -15.12
CA LEU A 174 -22.16 11.76 -14.56
C LEU A 174 -23.29 12.38 -13.72
N ASN A 175 -24.54 12.05 -14.05
CA ASN A 175 -25.69 12.53 -13.28
C ASN A 175 -26.24 11.41 -12.39
N ILE A 176 -26.12 11.61 -11.07
CA ILE A 176 -26.61 10.70 -10.04
C ILE A 176 -27.73 11.33 -9.18
N SER A 177 -28.35 12.42 -9.61
CA SER A 177 -29.32 13.18 -8.81
C SER A 177 -30.53 12.36 -8.36
N ASN A 178 -30.86 11.29 -9.10
CA ASN A 178 -32.00 10.42 -8.84
C ASN A 178 -31.62 9.09 -8.16
N ILE A 179 -30.37 8.94 -7.70
CA ILE A 179 -29.83 7.68 -7.15
C ILE A 179 -29.49 7.88 -5.66
N ASN A 180 -30.52 7.83 -4.82
CA ASN A 180 -30.42 8.25 -3.40
C ASN A 180 -29.89 7.15 -2.47
N TYR A 181 -29.84 5.89 -2.93
CA TYR A 181 -29.44 4.73 -2.14
C TYR A 181 -28.03 4.22 -2.46
N LEU A 182 -27.24 5.02 -3.18
CA LEU A 182 -25.89 4.66 -3.58
C LEU A 182 -24.99 4.56 -2.34
N THR A 183 -24.42 3.38 -2.08
CA THR A 183 -23.44 3.15 -1.00
C THR A 183 -22.03 3.03 -1.56
N LEU A 184 -21.88 2.59 -2.81
CA LEU A 184 -20.61 2.51 -3.52
C LEU A 184 -20.68 3.23 -4.86
N LEU A 185 -19.77 4.19 -5.06
CA LEU A 185 -19.57 4.88 -6.32
C LEU A 185 -18.09 4.84 -6.72
N ASP A 186 -17.80 4.24 -7.87
CA ASP A 186 -16.49 4.32 -8.53
C ASP A 186 -16.62 4.85 -9.96
N PHE A 187 -16.14 6.07 -10.18
CA PHE A 187 -16.01 6.69 -11.51
C PHE A 187 -14.56 7.06 -11.82
N SER A 188 -13.60 6.44 -11.16
CA SER A 188 -12.18 6.71 -11.39
C SER A 188 -11.76 6.51 -12.85
N ASN A 189 -10.68 7.17 -13.28
CA ASN A 189 -10.14 7.03 -14.63
C ASN A 189 -11.19 7.33 -15.72
N ASN A 190 -11.68 8.57 -15.70
CA ASN A 190 -12.61 9.15 -16.67
C ASN A 190 -12.15 10.59 -16.97
N ALA A 191 -12.96 11.35 -17.69
CA ALA A 191 -12.73 12.76 -18.01
C ALA A 191 -13.75 13.69 -17.29
N ILE A 192 -14.24 13.30 -16.11
CA ILE A 192 -15.33 14.02 -15.44
C ILE A 192 -14.87 15.39 -14.97
N GLN A 193 -15.56 16.43 -15.45
CA GLN A 193 -15.28 17.81 -15.08
C GLN A 193 -16.08 18.26 -13.88
N ASN A 194 -17.37 17.92 -13.82
CA ASN A 194 -18.26 18.33 -12.75
C ASN A 194 -19.07 17.12 -12.28
N ILE A 195 -19.19 16.98 -10.96
CA ILE A 195 -20.02 15.97 -10.32
C ILE A 195 -20.77 16.61 -9.16
N ASN A 196 -22.07 16.37 -9.09
CA ASN A 196 -22.88 16.75 -7.94
C ASN A 196 -23.14 15.52 -7.08
N LEU A 197 -22.60 15.52 -5.85
CA LEU A 197 -22.75 14.44 -4.89
C LEU A 197 -23.79 14.75 -3.80
N SER A 198 -24.57 15.83 -3.94
CA SER A 198 -25.48 16.30 -2.88
C SER A 198 -26.60 15.29 -2.51
N SER A 199 -27.01 14.44 -3.46
CA SER A 199 -28.01 13.38 -3.24
C SER A 199 -27.42 12.09 -2.65
N ALA A 200 -26.10 11.92 -2.70
CA ALA A 200 -25.41 10.67 -2.42
C ALA A 200 -25.08 10.51 -0.92
N VAL A 201 -26.02 10.86 -0.04
CA VAL A 201 -25.83 10.93 1.43
C VAL A 201 -25.59 9.55 2.07
N SER A 202 -25.97 8.48 1.39
CA SER A 202 -25.78 7.08 1.82
C SER A 202 -24.42 6.51 1.42
N LEU A 203 -23.55 7.28 0.74
CA LEU A 203 -22.25 6.78 0.28
C LEU A 203 -21.35 6.38 1.44
N GLU A 204 -20.86 5.14 1.38
CA GLU A 204 -19.88 4.57 2.29
C GLU A 204 -18.50 4.47 1.62
N SER A 205 -18.46 4.30 0.29
CA SER A 205 -17.23 4.22 -0.49
C SER A 205 -17.31 5.08 -1.76
N LEU A 206 -16.34 5.98 -1.92
CA LEU A 206 -16.20 6.85 -3.08
C LEU A 206 -14.81 6.73 -3.70
N SER A 207 -14.77 6.38 -4.98
CA SER A 207 -13.57 6.41 -5.81
C SER A 207 -13.77 7.34 -6.99
N MET A 208 -12.92 8.36 -7.06
CA MET A 208 -12.97 9.39 -8.09
C MET A 208 -11.59 9.73 -8.67
N GLY A 209 -10.56 8.98 -8.30
CA GLY A 209 -9.18 9.21 -8.75
C GLY A 209 -9.01 9.19 -10.27
N ALA A 210 -7.91 9.73 -10.77
CA ALA A 210 -7.56 9.79 -12.19
C ALA A 210 -8.64 10.44 -13.06
N ASN A 211 -9.30 11.49 -12.54
CA ASN A 211 -10.12 12.39 -13.34
C ASN A 211 -9.39 13.75 -13.46
N PRO A 212 -8.57 13.95 -14.51
CA PRO A 212 -7.63 15.08 -14.59
C PRO A 212 -8.31 16.44 -14.77
N TYR A 213 -9.58 16.47 -15.17
CA TYR A 213 -10.33 17.70 -15.43
C TYR A 213 -11.35 18.04 -14.34
N THR A 214 -11.38 17.28 -13.24
CA THR A 214 -12.35 17.50 -12.17
C THR A 214 -12.16 18.87 -11.53
N ALA A 215 -13.22 19.67 -11.61
CA ALA A 215 -13.40 20.90 -10.85
C ALA A 215 -13.64 20.58 -9.38
N GLN A 216 -13.77 21.62 -8.55
CA GLN A 216 -13.98 21.45 -7.12
C GLN A 216 -15.21 20.59 -6.80
N VAL A 217 -14.98 19.48 -6.08
CA VAL A 217 -16.02 18.60 -5.57
C VAL A 217 -16.31 18.89 -4.10
N ASN A 218 -17.59 18.99 -3.77
CA ASN A 218 -18.06 19.13 -2.39
C ASN A 218 -18.38 17.76 -1.78
N LEU A 219 -17.72 17.44 -0.66
CA LEU A 219 -17.89 16.18 0.09
C LEU A 219 -18.67 16.37 1.40
N SER A 220 -19.17 17.58 1.70
CA SER A 220 -19.71 17.95 3.02
C SER A 220 -20.89 17.10 3.50
N ASN A 221 -21.68 16.56 2.57
CA ASN A 221 -22.90 15.81 2.88
C ASN A 221 -22.66 14.29 2.96
N LEU A 222 -21.43 13.82 2.72
CA LEU A 222 -21.10 12.39 2.65
C LEU A 222 -20.73 11.83 4.04
N ILE A 223 -21.63 12.00 5.01
CA ILE A 223 -21.36 11.76 6.44
C ILE A 223 -21.11 10.28 6.79
N ASN A 224 -21.58 9.36 5.93
CA ASN A 224 -21.42 7.92 6.08
C ASN A 224 -20.15 7.38 5.40
N LEU A 225 -19.35 8.25 4.79
CA LEU A 225 -18.20 7.86 3.99
C LEU A 225 -17.11 7.24 4.88
N GLN A 226 -16.76 5.99 4.60
CA GLN A 226 -15.73 5.22 5.29
C GLN A 226 -14.45 5.11 4.47
N PHE A 227 -14.59 5.02 3.13
CA PHE A 227 -13.49 4.84 2.19
C PHE A 227 -13.49 5.93 1.12
N LEU A 228 -12.37 6.64 0.99
CA LEU A 228 -12.22 7.73 0.02
C LEU A 228 -10.93 7.59 -0.78
N TYR A 229 -11.08 7.42 -2.10
CA TYR A 229 -9.98 7.21 -3.05
C TYR A 229 -9.90 8.37 -4.06
N LEU A 230 -8.83 9.15 -3.94
CA LEU A 230 -8.63 10.44 -4.59
C LEU A 230 -7.31 10.50 -5.37
N GLN A 231 -6.83 9.37 -5.91
CA GLN A 231 -5.50 9.33 -6.54
C GLN A 231 -5.43 10.17 -7.82
N ASN A 232 -4.26 10.72 -8.16
CA ASN A 232 -3.99 11.43 -9.42
C ASN A 232 -5.04 12.50 -9.80
N LEU A 233 -5.50 13.28 -8.82
CA LEU A 233 -6.39 14.41 -9.01
C LEU A 233 -5.60 15.73 -9.11
N PRO A 234 -6.08 16.72 -9.87
CA PRO A 234 -5.49 18.05 -9.86
C PRO A 234 -5.58 18.68 -8.47
N SER A 235 -4.64 19.58 -8.14
CA SER A 235 -4.47 20.14 -6.78
C SER A 235 -5.69 20.91 -6.24
N ASN A 236 -6.59 21.34 -7.14
CA ASN A 236 -7.83 22.05 -6.85
C ASN A 236 -9.10 21.18 -7.01
N ALA A 237 -8.99 19.88 -7.24
CA ALA A 237 -10.13 18.99 -7.48
C ALA A 237 -11.10 18.92 -6.30
N ILE A 238 -10.62 19.20 -5.10
CA ILE A 238 -11.43 19.15 -3.88
C ILE A 238 -11.44 20.54 -3.28
N SER A 239 -12.62 21.02 -2.91
CA SER A 239 -12.72 22.24 -2.10
C SER A 239 -11.83 22.07 -0.86
N PRO A 240 -11.09 23.12 -0.43
CA PRO A 240 -10.31 23.05 0.79
C PRO A 240 -11.15 22.46 1.93
N LEU A 241 -10.66 21.37 2.54
CA LEU A 241 -11.34 20.75 3.66
C LEU A 241 -11.08 21.64 4.89
N THR A 242 -11.79 22.76 4.99
CA THR A 242 -11.63 23.76 6.05
C THR A 242 -12.71 23.61 7.12
N VAL A 243 -12.40 24.11 8.32
CA VAL A 243 -13.28 24.08 9.50
C VAL A 243 -14.64 24.75 9.24
N SER A 244 -14.69 25.76 8.36
CA SER A 244 -15.92 26.49 8.05
C SER A 244 -16.86 25.78 7.06
N VAL A 245 -16.50 24.59 6.55
CA VAL A 245 -17.27 23.86 5.53
C VAL A 245 -17.63 22.42 5.93
N MET A 246 -17.13 21.84 7.03
CA MET A 246 -17.51 20.47 7.41
C MET A 246 -17.44 20.16 8.92
N PRO A 247 -18.49 19.56 9.49
CA PRO A 247 -18.42 18.88 10.79
C PRO A 247 -18.48 17.34 10.76
N HIS A 248 -18.51 16.62 9.61
CA HIS A 248 -19.12 15.27 9.59
C HIS A 248 -18.40 14.09 8.86
N LEU A 249 -17.16 14.21 8.37
CA LEU A 249 -16.42 13.02 7.85
C LEU A 249 -15.79 12.16 8.98
N THR A 250 -16.40 12.14 10.16
CA THR A 250 -15.92 11.36 11.30
C THR A 250 -16.02 9.85 11.07
N SER A 251 -16.82 9.41 10.10
CA SER A 251 -16.91 7.99 9.73
C SER A 251 -15.73 7.51 8.87
N LEU A 252 -14.88 8.43 8.37
CA LEU A 252 -13.82 8.09 7.44
C LEU A 252 -12.69 7.34 8.14
N THR A 253 -12.43 6.11 7.69
CA THR A 253 -11.40 5.22 8.22
C THR A 253 -10.25 5.01 7.24
N SER A 254 -10.49 5.22 5.94
CA SER A 254 -9.48 5.08 4.90
C SER A 254 -9.49 6.23 3.90
N LEU A 255 -8.30 6.79 3.68
CA LEU A 255 -8.06 7.88 2.73
C LEU A 255 -6.84 7.56 1.86
N THR A 256 -7.03 7.61 0.54
CA THR A 256 -5.93 7.55 -0.43
C THR A 256 -5.90 8.81 -1.29
N THR A 257 -4.76 9.49 -1.32
CA THR A 257 -4.50 10.73 -2.06
C THR A 257 -3.25 10.65 -2.93
N ASP A 258 -2.82 9.42 -3.24
CA ASP A 258 -1.61 9.13 -4.02
C ASP A 258 -1.55 9.91 -5.34
N GLY A 259 -0.43 10.59 -5.61
CA GLY A 259 -0.20 11.38 -6.82
C GLY A 259 -1.02 12.67 -6.89
N SER A 260 -1.80 12.98 -5.87
CA SER A 260 -2.61 14.20 -5.80
C SER A 260 -1.96 15.20 -4.86
N ALA A 261 -1.48 16.32 -5.42
CA ALA A 261 -0.95 17.44 -4.64
C ALA A 261 -2.07 18.24 -3.97
N LEU A 262 -2.88 17.56 -3.14
CA LEU A 262 -4.00 18.14 -2.40
C LEU A 262 -3.46 18.90 -1.18
N GLY A 263 -2.70 19.97 -1.43
CA GLY A 263 -1.99 20.78 -0.42
C GLY A 263 -2.87 21.46 0.63
N ASN A 264 -4.17 21.16 0.67
CA ASN A 264 -5.19 21.79 1.51
C ASN A 264 -6.05 20.78 2.32
N ILE A 265 -5.64 19.51 2.42
CA ILE A 265 -6.33 18.57 3.31
C ILE A 265 -5.95 18.89 4.76
N ASN A 266 -6.92 19.36 5.54
CA ASN A 266 -6.77 19.46 6.98
C ASN A 266 -7.08 18.10 7.64
N TYR A 267 -6.06 17.27 7.82
CA TYR A 267 -6.20 15.95 8.43
C TYR A 267 -6.76 15.98 9.86
N ALA A 268 -6.69 17.13 10.56
CA ALA A 268 -7.26 17.27 11.90
C ALA A 268 -8.80 17.10 11.91
N LEU A 269 -9.44 17.22 10.74
CA LEU A 269 -10.88 16.99 10.57
C LEU A 269 -11.24 15.52 10.35
N LEU A 270 -10.26 14.61 10.35
CA LEU A 270 -10.42 13.18 10.09
C LEU A 270 -9.97 12.33 11.30
N PRO A 271 -10.54 12.52 12.50
CA PRO A 271 -9.98 11.99 13.74
C PRO A 271 -9.97 10.46 13.83
N ASN A 272 -10.85 9.78 13.09
CA ASN A 272 -10.99 8.31 13.12
C ASN A 272 -10.24 7.61 11.98
N LEU A 273 -9.37 8.32 11.25
CA LEU A 273 -8.64 7.77 10.13
C LEU A 273 -7.68 6.67 10.60
N GLN A 274 -7.82 5.46 10.06
CA GLN A 274 -7.00 4.30 10.41
C GLN A 274 -5.96 3.99 9.33
N THR A 275 -6.23 4.35 8.07
CA THR A 275 -5.30 4.13 6.97
C THR A 275 -5.17 5.39 6.12
N LEU A 276 -3.92 5.79 5.87
CA LEU A 276 -3.59 6.94 5.04
C LEU A 276 -2.51 6.55 4.03
N PHE A 277 -2.88 6.63 2.76
CA PHE A 277 -1.98 6.50 1.61
C PHE A 277 -1.90 7.86 0.93
N CYS A 278 -0.76 8.54 1.06
CA CYS A 278 -0.53 9.88 0.50
C CYS A 278 0.84 9.93 -0.21
N ARG A 279 1.10 8.96 -1.10
CA ARG A 279 2.35 8.92 -1.88
C ARG A 279 2.37 10.07 -2.86
N ASN A 280 3.50 10.78 -3.02
CA ASN A 280 3.60 11.86 -4.01
C ASN A 280 2.47 12.91 -3.89
N SER A 281 2.11 13.28 -2.65
CA SER A 281 1.03 14.23 -2.36
C SER A 281 1.53 15.63 -1.99
N GLY A 282 2.84 15.87 -2.06
CA GLY A 282 3.45 17.16 -1.70
C GLY A 282 3.44 17.45 -0.19
N LEU A 283 3.41 16.41 0.65
CA LEU A 283 3.39 16.55 2.10
C LEU A 283 4.73 17.10 2.61
N THR A 284 4.70 18.21 3.34
CA THR A 284 5.90 18.87 3.89
C THR A 284 6.05 18.73 5.40
N ASN A 285 4.96 18.40 6.10
CA ASN A 285 4.94 18.18 7.55
C ASN A 285 3.80 17.24 7.95
N MET A 286 3.77 16.84 9.22
CA MET A 286 2.79 15.91 9.79
C MET A 286 1.60 16.59 10.47
N ASN A 287 1.40 17.90 10.29
CA ASN A 287 0.43 18.66 11.09
C ASN A 287 -1.00 18.17 10.87
N GLY A 288 -1.69 17.88 11.98
CA GLY A 288 -3.07 17.42 11.98
C GLY A 288 -3.28 15.96 11.57
N ILE A 289 -2.22 15.23 11.16
CA ILE A 289 -2.36 13.80 10.84
C ILE A 289 -2.71 13.05 12.13
N PRO A 290 -3.82 12.28 12.16
CA PRO A 290 -4.32 11.67 13.38
C PRO A 290 -3.45 10.49 13.82
N ASN A 291 -3.25 10.34 15.12
CA ASN A 291 -2.47 9.26 15.71
C ASN A 291 -3.23 7.92 15.81
N THR A 292 -4.47 7.88 15.32
CA THR A 292 -5.31 6.68 15.20
C THR A 292 -4.87 5.75 14.08
N LEU A 293 -3.97 6.20 13.20
CA LEU A 293 -3.46 5.43 12.07
C LEU A 293 -2.83 4.09 12.48
N SER A 294 -3.26 3.04 11.78
CA SER A 294 -2.69 1.70 11.77
C SER A 294 -1.79 1.45 10.56
N VAL A 295 -2.04 2.14 9.44
CA VAL A 295 -1.21 2.09 8.24
C VAL A 295 -0.96 3.51 7.77
N PHE A 296 0.32 3.88 7.64
CA PHE A 296 0.70 5.19 7.12
C PHE A 296 1.75 5.05 6.01
N VAL A 297 1.35 5.46 4.80
CA VAL A 297 2.20 5.41 3.62
C VAL A 297 2.30 6.79 3.00
N CYS A 298 3.43 7.46 3.20
CA CYS A 298 3.72 8.81 2.76
C CYS A 298 4.99 8.89 1.90
N GLN A 299 5.22 7.86 1.08
CA GLN A 299 6.39 7.80 0.20
C GLN A 299 6.44 8.96 -0.81
N ASN A 300 7.63 9.38 -1.25
CA ASN A 300 7.82 10.36 -2.33
C ASN A 300 7.24 11.73 -1.96
N ASN A 301 7.50 12.23 -0.76
CA ASN A 301 7.05 13.54 -0.30
C ASN A 301 8.24 14.44 0.07
N GLN A 302 7.97 15.55 0.74
CA GLN A 302 8.95 16.59 1.08
C GLN A 302 9.13 16.72 2.59
N LEU A 303 8.89 15.64 3.35
CA LEU A 303 9.08 15.62 4.80
C LEU A 303 10.58 15.71 5.12
N THR A 304 10.96 16.69 5.95
CA THR A 304 12.34 16.86 6.45
C THR A 304 12.54 16.28 7.86
N SER A 305 11.44 16.05 8.58
CA SER A 305 11.40 15.38 9.88
C SER A 305 10.13 14.54 10.00
N LEU A 306 10.21 13.48 10.80
CA LEU A 306 9.07 12.60 11.09
C LEU A 306 9.04 12.28 12.58
N ASN A 307 8.03 12.81 13.28
CA ASN A 307 7.78 12.52 14.69
C ASN A 307 6.54 11.63 14.82
N LEU A 308 6.75 10.39 15.26
CA LEU A 308 5.71 9.38 15.41
C LEU A 308 5.29 9.19 16.87
N THR A 309 5.70 10.08 17.76
CA THR A 309 5.28 10.03 19.17
C THR A 309 3.75 10.03 19.27
N GLY A 310 3.20 9.02 19.95
CA GLY A 310 1.75 8.86 20.14
C GLY A 310 1.02 8.01 19.08
N PHE A 311 1.67 7.66 17.96
CA PHE A 311 1.08 6.79 16.91
C PHE A 311 1.15 5.30 17.28
N SER A 312 0.58 4.94 18.43
CA SER A 312 0.73 3.60 19.03
C SER A 312 0.03 2.45 18.27
N ASN A 313 -0.89 2.78 17.36
CA ASN A 313 -1.66 1.80 16.59
C ASN A 313 -0.96 1.34 15.29
N LEU A 314 0.17 1.96 14.92
CA LEU A 314 0.85 1.65 13.66
C LEU A 314 1.25 0.18 13.59
N THR A 315 0.92 -0.44 12.45
CA THR A 315 1.30 -1.80 12.06
C THR A 315 2.18 -1.81 10.82
N ALA A 316 2.01 -0.83 9.94
CA ALA A 316 2.81 -0.64 8.74
C ALA A 316 3.11 0.84 8.51
N LEU A 317 4.38 1.13 8.18
CA LEU A 317 4.88 2.47 7.93
C LEU A 317 5.77 2.48 6.68
N ASN A 318 5.48 3.39 5.74
CA ASN A 318 6.36 3.64 4.62
C ASN A 318 6.51 5.16 4.40
N PHE A 319 7.68 5.67 4.77
CA PHE A 319 8.06 7.08 4.58
C PHE A 319 9.19 7.24 3.55
N ALA A 320 9.47 6.20 2.75
CA ALA A 320 10.62 6.22 1.87
C ALA A 320 10.57 7.37 0.85
N ASN A 321 11.73 7.77 0.32
CA ASN A 321 11.87 8.89 -0.59
C ASN A 321 11.29 10.20 -0.02
N ASN A 322 11.76 10.56 1.18
CA ASN A 322 11.54 11.85 1.80
C ASN A 322 12.90 12.38 2.27
N PRO A 323 13.20 13.69 2.17
CA PRO A 323 14.47 14.28 2.61
C PRO A 323 14.59 14.38 4.15
N LEU A 324 14.21 13.31 4.87
CA LEU A 324 14.22 13.23 6.33
C LEU A 324 15.63 13.32 6.88
N THR A 325 15.85 14.26 7.80
CA THR A 325 17.10 14.41 8.57
C THR A 325 16.94 14.00 10.03
N SER A 326 15.68 13.86 10.49
CA SER A 326 15.35 13.39 11.83
C SER A 326 14.13 12.48 11.81
N LEU A 327 14.17 11.46 12.67
CA LEU A 327 13.11 10.48 12.87
C LEU A 327 13.01 10.20 14.37
N THR A 328 11.82 10.37 14.93
CA THR A 328 11.56 10.10 16.35
C THR A 328 10.43 9.09 16.47
N PHE A 329 10.71 7.99 17.15
CA PHE A 329 9.72 6.98 17.51
C PHE A 329 9.15 7.24 18.91
N GLY A 330 7.88 6.88 19.11
CA GLY A 330 7.29 6.69 20.42
C GLY A 330 7.21 5.20 20.78
N ASN A 331 6.23 4.84 21.62
CA ASN A 331 5.89 3.44 21.86
C ASN A 331 5.03 2.88 20.71
N HIS A 332 5.55 1.90 19.98
CA HIS A 332 4.85 1.24 18.86
C HIS A 332 4.86 -0.28 19.03
N PRO A 333 3.99 -0.84 19.91
CA PRO A 333 4.01 -2.27 20.25
C PRO A 333 3.57 -3.18 19.09
N ASN A 334 2.93 -2.62 18.05
CA ASN A 334 2.32 -3.38 16.96
C ASN A 334 2.95 -3.12 15.59
N LEU A 335 4.02 -2.31 15.49
CA LEU A 335 4.62 -1.97 14.19
C LEU A 335 5.40 -3.17 13.65
N ILE A 336 4.89 -3.79 12.59
CA ILE A 336 5.41 -5.03 11.99
C ILE A 336 6.35 -4.75 10.82
N THR A 337 5.96 -3.80 9.96
CA THR A 337 6.66 -3.53 8.69
C THR A 337 7.03 -2.06 8.56
N MET A 338 8.30 -1.79 8.22
CA MET A 338 8.80 -0.45 7.96
C MET A 338 9.64 -0.36 6.68
N PHE A 339 9.34 0.65 5.84
CA PHE A 339 10.13 1.03 4.68
C PHE A 339 10.73 2.42 4.87
N ALA A 340 12.07 2.50 4.89
CA ALA A 340 12.85 3.68 5.29
C ALA A 340 13.92 4.08 4.26
N GLY A 341 13.73 3.71 2.98
CA GLY A 341 14.68 4.00 1.92
C GLY A 341 14.66 5.44 1.41
N GLN A 342 15.73 5.87 0.72
CA GLN A 342 15.86 7.17 0.07
C GLN A 342 15.62 8.34 1.03
N THR A 343 16.30 8.31 2.18
CA THR A 343 16.24 9.38 3.18
C THR A 343 17.61 10.03 3.41
N ASN A 344 17.62 11.18 4.09
CA ASN A 344 18.84 11.87 4.52
C ASN A 344 19.21 11.54 5.99
N LEU A 345 18.73 10.40 6.50
CA LEU A 345 19.00 9.96 7.87
C LEU A 345 20.41 9.39 7.95
N THR A 346 21.21 9.91 8.88
CA THR A 346 22.55 9.36 9.18
C THR A 346 22.48 8.19 10.16
N THR A 347 21.40 8.10 10.93
CA THR A 347 21.16 7.03 11.91
C THR A 347 19.71 6.58 11.85
N ILE A 348 19.47 5.28 12.04
CA ILE A 348 18.14 4.71 12.24
C ILE A 348 18.20 3.81 13.48
N ASP A 349 17.41 4.12 14.51
CA ASP A 349 17.29 3.29 15.71
C ASP A 349 15.87 2.75 15.84
N VAL A 350 15.73 1.43 15.72
CA VAL A 350 14.47 0.69 15.86
C VAL A 350 14.49 -0.29 17.04
N SER A 351 15.49 -0.19 17.93
CA SER A 351 15.63 -1.11 19.08
C SER A 351 14.43 -1.10 20.03
N ASN A 352 13.67 0.01 20.06
CA ASN A 352 12.47 0.14 20.88
C ASN A 352 11.17 -0.33 20.18
N LEU A 353 11.27 -1.03 19.04
CA LEU A 353 10.13 -1.49 18.25
C LEU A 353 9.97 -3.03 18.36
N PRO A 354 9.29 -3.55 19.40
CA PRO A 354 9.34 -4.96 19.79
C PRO A 354 8.63 -5.93 18.83
N ALA A 355 7.80 -5.43 17.92
CA ALA A 355 7.08 -6.23 16.93
C ALA A 355 7.62 -6.10 15.49
N LEU A 356 8.65 -5.27 15.28
CA LEU A 356 9.16 -4.96 13.95
C LEU A 356 9.92 -6.18 13.38
N SER A 357 9.25 -6.95 12.53
CA SER A 357 9.82 -8.17 11.93
C SER A 357 10.25 -7.99 10.47
N SER A 358 9.96 -6.84 9.86
CA SER A 358 10.36 -6.52 8.49
C SER A 358 10.81 -5.07 8.36
N LEU A 359 12.10 -4.87 8.04
CA LEU A 359 12.71 -3.57 7.83
C LEU A 359 13.41 -3.51 6.47
N SER A 360 12.96 -2.62 5.60
CA SER A 360 13.63 -2.35 4.33
C SER A 360 14.20 -0.94 4.29
N VAL A 361 15.53 -0.85 4.28
CA VAL A 361 16.29 0.38 4.06
C VAL A 361 16.97 0.24 2.71
N TYR A 362 16.77 1.23 1.83
CA TYR A 362 17.36 1.16 0.50
C TYR A 362 17.73 2.53 -0.06
N ASN A 363 18.77 2.60 -0.87
CA ASN A 363 19.21 3.82 -1.55
C ASN A 363 19.33 5.02 -0.58
N SER A 364 19.95 4.78 0.58
CA SER A 364 20.18 5.78 1.63
C SER A 364 21.69 5.98 1.79
N PRO A 365 22.34 6.74 0.89
CA PRO A 365 23.80 6.83 0.83
C PRO A 365 24.42 7.61 1.99
N VAL A 366 23.65 8.38 2.76
CA VAL A 366 24.18 9.12 3.93
C VAL A 366 24.00 8.38 5.26
N LEU A 367 23.41 7.19 5.23
CA LEU A 367 23.20 6.38 6.42
C LEU A 367 24.53 5.80 6.93
N ILE A 368 24.87 6.06 8.18
CA ILE A 368 26.13 5.66 8.83
C ILE A 368 25.88 4.53 9.82
N THR A 369 24.82 4.60 10.63
CA THR A 369 24.52 3.57 11.64
C THR A 369 23.07 3.12 11.61
N CYS A 370 22.83 1.86 11.95
CA CYS A 370 21.48 1.33 12.15
C CYS A 370 21.45 0.43 13.40
N ASN A 371 20.53 0.70 14.33
CA ASN A 371 20.30 -0.14 15.50
C ASN A 371 19.00 -0.91 15.33
N ILE A 372 19.11 -2.21 15.08
CA ILE A 372 18.02 -3.15 14.80
C ILE A 372 17.72 -4.08 15.97
N LYS A 373 18.45 -3.94 17.09
CA LYS A 373 18.38 -4.83 18.26
C LYS A 373 17.08 -4.66 19.03
N ASN A 374 16.00 -5.26 18.54
CA ASN A 374 14.64 -5.14 19.08
C ASN A 374 14.16 -6.39 19.83
N GLY A 375 15.01 -7.40 19.98
CA GLY A 375 14.75 -8.63 20.70
C GLY A 375 14.03 -9.71 19.88
N ILE A 376 13.82 -9.51 18.57
CA ILE A 376 13.22 -10.50 17.67
C ILE A 376 14.02 -10.64 16.38
N ASN A 377 13.88 -11.79 15.71
CA ASN A 377 14.47 -11.97 14.39
C ASN A 377 13.70 -11.16 13.34
N THR A 378 14.38 -10.18 12.77
CA THR A 378 13.87 -9.21 11.79
C THR A 378 14.40 -9.57 10.40
N THR A 379 13.51 -9.65 9.40
CA THR A 379 13.93 -9.73 8.00
C THR A 379 14.37 -8.34 7.53
N MET A 380 15.60 -8.24 7.02
CA MET A 380 16.22 -6.94 6.75
C MET A 380 16.90 -6.85 5.40
N SER A 381 16.82 -5.67 4.80
CA SER A 381 17.50 -5.30 3.56
C SER A 381 18.13 -3.92 3.70
N PHE A 382 19.38 -3.79 3.24
CA PHE A 382 20.19 -2.55 3.22
C PHE A 382 20.74 -2.26 1.83
N ASN A 383 19.91 -2.37 0.79
CA ASN A 383 20.35 -2.25 -0.59
C ASN A 383 20.78 -0.80 -0.93
N LEU A 384 21.91 -0.57 -1.58
CA LEU A 384 22.40 0.77 -1.94
C LEU A 384 22.56 1.73 -0.72
N CYS A 385 23.19 1.26 0.36
CA CYS A 385 23.57 2.01 1.56
C CYS A 385 25.11 2.02 1.75
N PRO A 386 25.89 2.55 0.80
CA PRO A 386 27.35 2.34 0.72
C PRO A 386 28.17 2.92 1.87
N ASN A 387 27.66 3.94 2.58
CA ASN A 387 28.37 4.58 3.69
C ASN A 387 28.00 4.00 5.07
N LEU A 388 27.26 2.88 5.11
CA LEU A 388 26.89 2.23 6.35
C LEU A 388 28.15 1.68 7.03
N GLN A 389 28.45 2.15 8.24
CA GLN A 389 29.64 1.79 9.01
C GLN A 389 29.34 0.78 10.12
N CYS A 390 28.13 0.81 10.67
CA CYS A 390 27.78 -0.08 11.77
C CYS A 390 26.31 -0.45 11.84
N ILE A 391 26.04 -1.74 12.10
CA ILE A 391 24.71 -2.26 12.43
C ILE A 391 24.73 -2.92 13.81
N THR A 392 23.91 -2.44 14.74
CA THR A 392 23.70 -3.07 16.05
C THR A 392 22.57 -4.08 15.94
N ALA A 393 22.85 -5.36 16.16
CA ALA A 393 21.88 -6.45 16.03
C ALA A 393 21.76 -7.31 17.29
N ASP A 394 20.65 -8.06 17.41
CA ASP A 394 20.54 -9.11 18.40
C ASP A 394 21.53 -10.24 18.11
N SER A 395 22.04 -10.88 19.16
CA SER A 395 23.09 -11.90 19.02
C SER A 395 22.68 -13.07 18.11
N SER A 396 21.37 -13.36 18.02
CA SER A 396 20.82 -14.38 17.12
C SER A 396 20.86 -14.00 15.64
N GLU A 397 20.98 -12.70 15.31
CA GLU A 397 20.87 -12.18 13.95
C GLU A 397 22.21 -11.78 13.34
N ILE A 398 23.23 -11.53 14.17
CA ILE A 398 24.54 -11.00 13.74
C ILE A 398 25.10 -11.76 12.53
N SER A 399 25.09 -13.10 12.57
CA SER A 399 25.64 -13.92 11.47
C SER A 399 24.87 -13.73 10.15
N THR A 400 23.53 -13.71 10.22
CA THR A 400 22.66 -13.53 9.06
C THR A 400 22.83 -12.15 8.46
N VAL A 401 22.83 -11.11 9.29
CA VAL A 401 23.02 -9.72 8.86
C VAL A 401 24.41 -9.54 8.25
N GLN A 402 25.46 -10.06 8.87
CA GLN A 402 26.83 -9.98 8.35
C GLN A 402 26.94 -10.60 6.95
N ASN A 403 26.31 -11.75 6.71
CA ASN A 403 26.31 -12.39 5.39
C ASN A 403 25.59 -11.53 4.32
N ASN A 404 24.48 -10.90 4.68
CA ASN A 404 23.77 -9.98 3.78
C ASN A 404 24.65 -8.78 3.42
N ILE A 405 25.33 -8.19 4.42
CA ILE A 405 26.25 -7.05 4.23
C ILE A 405 27.43 -7.40 3.33
N ILE A 406 28.02 -8.59 3.48
CA ILE A 406 29.06 -9.10 2.58
C ILE A 406 28.51 -9.26 1.15
N THR A 407 27.28 -9.78 1.01
CA THR A 407 26.63 -9.96 -0.30
C THR A 407 26.38 -8.62 -0.99
N TYR A 408 26.11 -7.55 -0.24
CA TYR A 408 26.01 -6.19 -0.78
C TYR A 408 27.37 -5.54 -1.07
N GLY A 409 28.49 -6.14 -0.66
CA GLY A 409 29.84 -5.64 -0.89
C GLY A 409 30.28 -4.54 0.09
N TYR A 410 29.63 -4.39 1.25
CA TYR A 410 29.97 -3.35 2.22
C TYR A 410 31.10 -3.81 3.15
N THR A 411 32.35 -3.55 2.75
CA THR A 411 33.55 -3.98 3.50
C THR A 411 33.82 -3.16 4.76
N ASN A 412 33.29 -1.94 4.83
CA ASN A 412 33.53 -1.00 5.94
C ASN A 412 32.39 -1.01 6.98
N CYS A 413 31.46 -1.96 6.86
CA CYS A 413 30.33 -2.09 7.75
C CYS A 413 30.56 -3.22 8.76
N SER A 414 30.59 -2.87 10.04
CA SER A 414 30.65 -3.85 11.14
C SER A 414 29.24 -4.20 11.63
N VAL A 415 29.00 -5.47 11.94
CA VAL A 415 27.76 -5.93 12.58
C VAL A 415 28.10 -6.47 13.96
N SER A 416 27.53 -5.89 15.01
CA SER A 416 27.82 -6.28 16.40
C SER A 416 26.62 -6.09 17.32
N SER A 417 26.72 -6.55 18.57
CA SER A 417 25.72 -6.29 19.61
C SER A 417 25.79 -4.89 20.22
N ASN A 418 26.77 -4.09 19.79
CA ASN A 418 27.05 -2.75 20.27
C ASN A 418 27.82 -1.93 19.20
N CYS A 419 27.12 -1.05 18.49
CA CYS A 419 27.77 -0.01 17.68
C CYS A 419 28.35 1.08 18.58
N SER A 420 29.50 0.79 19.20
CA SER A 420 30.41 1.87 19.53
C SER A 420 31.07 2.23 18.21
N LEU A 421 30.75 3.39 17.61
CA LEU A 421 31.52 3.91 16.49
C LEU A 421 32.99 3.79 16.88
N GLN A 422 33.69 2.85 16.25
CA GLN A 422 35.11 2.68 16.45
C GLN A 422 35.74 3.96 15.94
N ASN A 423 36.03 4.89 16.85
CA ASN A 423 37.27 5.62 16.69
C ASN A 423 38.36 4.54 16.58
N ASP A 424 39.34 4.73 15.71
CA ASP A 424 40.51 3.86 15.46
C ASP A 424 41.32 3.47 16.72
N ASP A 425 40.85 3.79 17.93
CA ASP A 425 41.43 3.57 19.23
C ASP A 425 41.34 2.10 19.72
N PHE A 426 40.35 1.30 19.30
CA PHE A 426 40.14 -0.02 19.90
C PHE A 426 41.17 -1.08 19.47
N GLU A 427 41.60 -1.10 18.21
CA GLU A 427 42.70 -1.96 17.75
C GLU A 427 44.04 -1.52 18.38
N ARG A 428 44.26 -0.21 18.60
CA ARG A 428 45.47 0.32 19.27
C ARG A 428 45.50 0.05 20.77
N TYR A 429 44.36 -0.14 21.42
CA TYR A 429 44.29 -0.49 22.85
C TYR A 429 44.90 -1.86 23.16
N ASN A 430 44.87 -2.80 22.20
CA ASN A 430 45.55 -4.10 22.34
C ASN A 430 47.06 -4.03 22.06
N THR A 431 47.53 -2.92 21.48
CA THR A 431 48.94 -2.71 21.11
C THR A 431 49.80 -2.22 22.27
N PHE A 432 49.24 -1.47 23.23
CA PHE A 432 49.97 -0.95 24.37
C PHE A 432 49.33 -1.36 25.70
N ARG A 433 50.15 -1.77 26.66
CA ARG A 433 49.71 -2.13 28.01
C ARG A 433 50.43 -1.30 29.06
N LEU A 434 49.67 -0.85 30.05
CA LEU A 434 50.19 -0.17 31.23
C LEU A 434 50.11 -1.07 32.45
N TYR A 435 51.22 -1.25 33.15
CA TYR A 435 51.22 -2.06 34.38
C TYR A 435 52.35 -1.65 35.35
N PRO A 436 52.17 -1.89 36.66
CA PRO A 436 50.90 -2.27 37.29
C PRO A 436 49.90 -1.12 37.23
N ASN A 437 48.60 -1.43 37.25
CA ASN A 437 47.54 -0.45 37.41
C ASN A 437 46.52 -1.02 38.39
N PRO A 438 46.47 -0.56 39.65
CA PRO A 438 47.12 0.66 40.18
C PRO A 438 48.67 0.62 40.29
N ALA A 439 49.32 1.79 40.21
CA ALA A 439 50.77 1.98 40.20
C ALA A 439 51.26 2.79 41.41
N VAL A 440 52.41 2.42 42.00
CA VAL A 440 53.00 3.13 43.15
C VAL A 440 54.02 4.17 42.69
N ASN A 441 55.22 3.78 42.27
CA ASN A 441 56.26 4.73 41.85
C ASN A 441 56.57 4.64 40.36
N ILE A 442 56.35 3.50 39.74
CA ILE A 442 56.71 3.22 38.36
C ILE A 442 55.49 2.70 37.62
N LEU A 443 55.23 3.26 36.44
CA LEU A 443 54.25 2.78 35.48
C LEU A 443 54.99 2.27 34.23
N ASN A 444 54.94 0.97 33.98
CA ASN A 444 55.57 0.37 32.80
C ASN A 444 54.65 0.49 31.58
N ILE A 445 55.26 0.59 30.40
CA ILE A 445 54.60 0.58 29.11
C ILE A 445 55.17 -0.59 28.31
N GLU A 446 54.32 -1.54 27.97
CA GLU A 446 54.64 -2.64 27.05
C GLU A 446 53.97 -2.40 25.71
N ALA A 447 54.71 -2.60 24.62
CA ALA A 447 54.23 -2.47 23.26
C ALA A 447 54.29 -3.85 22.56
N ASN A 448 53.18 -4.27 21.96
CA ASN A 448 53.06 -5.55 21.24
C ASN A 448 53.29 -5.40 19.72
N SER A 449 53.71 -4.23 19.23
CA SER A 449 53.94 -3.95 17.80
C SER A 449 55.28 -3.25 17.53
N SER A 450 55.64 -3.14 16.24
CA SER A 450 56.81 -2.38 15.78
C SER A 450 56.63 -0.85 15.83
N THR A 451 55.51 -0.35 16.33
CA THR A 451 55.22 1.10 16.38
C THR A 451 55.85 1.73 17.62
N LYS A 452 56.75 2.71 17.41
CA LYS A 452 57.43 3.43 18.49
C LYS A 452 56.59 4.59 19.03
N ILE A 453 56.77 4.92 20.31
CA ILE A 453 56.13 6.07 20.96
C ILE A 453 56.98 7.31 20.72
N LYS A 454 56.41 8.33 20.08
CA LYS A 454 57.07 9.63 19.86
C LYS A 454 57.07 10.48 21.13
N SER A 455 55.93 10.54 21.83
CA SER A 455 55.82 11.28 23.09
C SER A 455 54.70 10.74 23.99
N ILE A 456 54.80 11.03 25.28
CA ILE A 456 53.87 10.63 26.33
C ILE A 456 53.41 11.88 27.07
N ILE A 457 52.12 12.03 27.29
CA ILE A 457 51.55 13.16 28.03
C ILE A 457 50.62 12.62 29.10
N ILE A 458 50.83 13.01 30.36
CA ILE A 458 49.97 12.63 31.48
C ILE A 458 49.14 13.84 31.88
N TYR A 459 47.84 13.63 32.04
CA TYR A 459 46.86 14.60 32.48
C TYR A 459 46.24 14.19 33.82
N ASN A 460 45.92 15.16 34.67
CA ASN A 460 45.00 14.92 35.77
C ASN A 460 43.56 14.80 35.26
N ILE A 461 42.62 14.42 36.14
CA ILE A 461 41.19 14.29 35.79
C ILE A 461 40.52 15.60 35.34
N LEU A 462 41.14 16.76 35.62
CA LEU A 462 40.66 18.07 35.15
C LEU A 462 41.17 18.42 33.75
N GLY A 463 41.94 17.52 33.11
CA GLY A 463 42.51 17.72 31.78
C GLY A 463 43.78 18.59 31.75
N GLN A 464 44.37 18.91 32.91
CA GLN A 464 45.62 19.67 32.99
C GLN A 464 46.81 18.73 32.81
N VAL A 465 47.80 19.13 32.01
CA VAL A 465 49.05 18.39 31.82
C VAL A 465 49.85 18.40 33.11
N VAL A 466 50.20 17.23 33.63
CA VAL A 466 51.03 17.06 34.83
C VAL A 466 52.42 16.50 34.53
N ASN A 467 52.61 15.84 33.38
CA ASN A 467 53.92 15.39 32.91
C ASN A 467 53.93 15.24 31.38
N THR A 468 55.07 15.52 30.75
CA THR A 468 55.29 15.33 29.31
C THR A 468 56.68 14.74 29.08
N ILE A 469 56.74 13.62 28.38
CA ILE A 469 57.98 12.98 27.95
C ILE A 469 58.04 13.09 26.43
N ASN A 470 59.02 13.84 25.93
CA ASN A 470 59.30 13.95 24.49
C ASN A 470 60.37 12.91 24.09
N ASN A 471 60.38 12.51 22.81
CA ASN A 471 61.32 11.53 22.26
C ASN A 471 61.27 10.18 23.01
N ALA A 472 60.05 9.66 23.21
CA ALA A 472 59.78 8.50 24.07
C ALA A 472 59.99 7.13 23.37
N GLU A 473 60.82 7.07 22.32
CA GLU A 473 60.91 5.93 21.42
C GLU A 473 61.41 4.64 22.09
N ASP A 474 62.28 4.81 23.09
CA ASP A 474 62.90 3.71 23.85
C ASP A 474 62.46 3.73 25.34
N VAL A 475 61.37 4.42 25.66
CA VAL A 475 60.84 4.52 27.03
C VAL A 475 59.93 3.33 27.33
N SER A 476 60.36 2.45 28.23
CA SER A 476 59.58 1.30 28.70
C SER A 476 58.92 1.50 30.07
N SER A 477 59.26 2.58 30.79
CA SER A 477 58.72 2.87 32.12
C SER A 477 58.76 4.36 32.45
N ILE A 478 57.81 4.81 33.26
CA ILE A 478 57.67 6.20 33.71
C ILE A 478 57.73 6.25 35.24
N ASP A 479 58.58 7.12 35.79
CA ASP A 479 58.55 7.47 37.21
C ASP A 479 57.38 8.43 37.49
N ILE A 480 56.46 7.97 38.34
CA ILE A 480 55.26 8.69 38.77
C ILE A 480 55.28 8.98 40.27
N SER A 481 56.43 8.86 40.94
CA SER A 481 56.58 9.05 42.40
C SER A 481 56.17 10.46 42.85
N ASN A 482 56.33 11.46 41.97
CA ASN A 482 55.92 12.86 42.19
C ASN A 482 54.42 13.13 42.01
N LEU A 483 53.62 12.17 41.53
CA LEU A 483 52.18 12.32 41.39
C LEU A 483 51.46 12.06 42.72
N ILE A 484 50.46 12.88 43.04
CA ILE A 484 49.57 12.63 44.19
C ILE A 484 48.67 11.41 43.91
N LYS A 485 48.19 10.76 44.97
CA LYS A 485 47.26 9.62 44.85
C LYS A 485 46.01 10.04 44.07
N GLY A 486 45.60 9.27 43.06
CA GLY A 486 44.46 9.63 42.22
C GLY A 486 44.42 8.95 40.85
N SER A 487 43.38 9.26 40.07
CA SER A 487 43.25 8.81 38.68
C SER A 487 43.94 9.78 37.71
N TYR A 488 44.60 9.24 36.69
CA TYR A 488 45.28 10.01 35.65
C TYR A 488 44.92 9.48 34.26
N LEU A 489 44.92 10.37 33.28
CA LEU A 489 44.85 10.01 31.86
C LEU A 489 46.26 10.10 31.28
N ILE A 490 46.65 9.14 30.46
CA ILE A 490 47.93 9.12 29.76
C ILE A 490 47.66 9.00 28.26
N LYS A 491 48.23 9.94 27.50
CA LYS A 491 48.17 9.99 26.05
C LYS A 491 49.51 9.59 25.47
N LEU A 492 49.53 8.54 24.67
CA LEU A 492 50.68 8.13 23.88
C LEU A 492 50.52 8.69 22.47
N ILE A 493 51.53 9.36 21.95
CA ILE A 493 51.61 9.81 20.56
C ILE A 493 52.67 8.95 19.89
N THR A 494 52.31 8.29 18.80
CA THR A 494 53.18 7.34 18.08
C THR A 494 53.93 8.02 16.93
N THR A 495 55.02 7.41 16.47
CA THR A 495 55.83 7.94 15.35
C THR A 495 55.07 7.97 14.02
N ASP A 496 54.02 7.16 13.86
CA ASP A 496 53.13 7.15 12.69
C ASP A 496 52.05 8.26 12.71
N GLY A 497 52.04 9.10 13.75
CA GLY A 497 51.10 10.20 13.89
C GLY A 497 49.79 9.86 14.62
N GLY A 498 49.55 8.59 14.94
CA GLY A 498 48.38 8.22 15.73
C GLY A 498 48.55 8.48 17.23
N ASN A 499 47.43 8.54 17.93
CA ASN A 499 47.37 8.80 19.37
C ASN A 499 46.54 7.72 20.09
N LEU A 500 46.87 7.44 21.34
CA LEU A 500 46.16 6.49 22.20
C LEU A 500 45.98 7.12 23.58
N ASN A 501 44.77 7.04 24.14
CA ASN A 501 44.47 7.54 25.47
C ASN A 501 44.14 6.37 26.41
N MET A 502 44.82 6.27 27.55
CA MET A 502 44.60 5.26 28.58
C MET A 502 44.43 5.91 29.95
N LYS A 503 43.94 5.13 30.92
CA LYS A 503 43.77 5.57 32.32
C LYS A 503 44.62 4.69 33.23
N PHE A 504 45.29 5.30 34.20
CA PHE A 504 45.90 4.57 35.32
C PHE A 504 45.57 5.23 36.67
N VAL A 505 45.73 4.46 37.74
CA VAL A 505 45.52 4.90 39.12
C VAL A 505 46.87 4.95 39.84
N LYS A 506 47.21 6.10 40.44
CA LYS A 506 48.35 6.27 41.34
C LYS A 506 47.91 5.97 42.76
N GLU A 507 48.59 5.02 43.41
CA GLU A 507 48.36 4.64 44.82
C GLU A 507 49.07 5.50 45.85
#